data_AF-A0A7X7MN00-F1
#
_entry.id   AF-A0A7X7MN00-F1
#
_cell.length_a   1.000
_cell.length_b   1.000
_cell.length_c   1.000
_cell.angle_alpha   90.00
_cell.angle_beta   90.00
_cell.angle_gamma   90.00
#
_symmetry.space_group_name_H-M   'P 1'
#
loop_
_entity.id
_entity.type
_entity.pdbx_description
1 polymer ?
#
loop_
_entity_poly.entity_id
_entity_poly.type
_entity_poly.pdbx_seq_one_letter_code
_entity_poly.pdbx_strand_id
1 'polypeptide(L)'
;MRRPVEWFLIWLGQRIIPPLSLDALLRLSRWIGDTAYTVDCRGKAVAAANLRVMFGTRMTPARERALVRRSYRNMARVLANIFWMSRDTL
;
A
#
# COMPACT_ATOMS: atom_id res chain seq x y z
N MET A 1 -13.55 -13.39 -15.65
CA MET A 1 -12.36 -12.92 -16.39
C MET A 1 -11.63 -11.88 -15.54
N ARG A 2 -10.55 -12.29 -14.86
CA ARG A 2 -9.68 -11.38 -14.08
C ARG A 2 -8.95 -10.48 -15.07
N ARG A 3 -8.98 -9.18 -14.82
CA ARG A 3 -8.89 -8.15 -15.88
C ARG A 3 -7.46 -7.99 -16.40
N PRO A 4 -7.25 -7.64 -17.68
CA PRO A 4 -5.92 -7.36 -18.26
C PRO A 4 -5.13 -6.31 -17.46
N VAL A 5 -5.82 -5.48 -16.68
CA VAL A 5 -5.23 -4.46 -15.79
C VAL A 5 -4.39 -5.05 -14.67
N GLU A 6 -4.82 -6.15 -14.03
CA GLU A 6 -4.04 -6.79 -12.95
C GLU A 6 -2.70 -7.31 -13.50
N TRP A 7 -2.73 -7.97 -14.66
CA TRP A 7 -1.54 -8.46 -15.35
C TRP A 7 -0.63 -7.33 -15.81
N PHE A 8 -1.20 -6.23 -16.32
CA PHE A 8 -0.43 -5.05 -16.69
C PHE A 8 0.29 -4.43 -15.49
N LEU A 9 -0.39 -4.28 -14.36
CA LEU A 9 0.20 -3.74 -13.12
C LEU A 9 1.31 -4.65 -12.57
N ILE A 10 1.12 -5.97 -12.64
CA ILE A 10 2.16 -6.94 -12.25
C ILE A 10 3.37 -6.83 -13.17
N TRP A 11 3.15 -6.81 -14.49
CA TRP A 11 4.23 -6.67 -15.48
C TRP A 11 4.99 -5.36 -15.29
N LEU A 12 4.28 -4.25 -15.10
CA LEU A 12 4.85 -2.94 -14.85
C LEU A 12 5.68 -2.93 -13.55
N GLY A 13 5.17 -3.57 -12.50
CA GLY A 13 5.88 -3.76 -11.24
C GLY A 13 7.19 -4.52 -11.43
N GLN A 14 7.18 -5.66 -12.11
CA GLN A 14 8.38 -6.46 -12.38
C GLN A 14 9.39 -5.75 -13.29
N ARG A 15 8.95 -4.82 -14.15
CA ARG A 15 9.86 -4.09 -15.05
C ARG A 15 10.48 -2.88 -14.37
N ILE A 16 9.68 -2.14 -13.61
CA ILE A 16 10.09 -0.87 -13.00
C ILE A 16 10.80 -1.12 -11.67
N ILE A 17 10.27 -1.98 -10.80
CA ILE A 17 10.75 -2.11 -9.41
C ILE A 17 12.19 -2.62 -9.31
N PRO A 18 12.61 -3.72 -9.98
CA PRO A 18 13.94 -4.32 -9.79
C PRO A 18 15.16 -3.45 -10.08
N PRO A 19 15.15 -2.46 -11.00
CA PRO A 19 16.31 -1.58 -11.21
C PRO A 19 16.39 -0.37 -10.26
N LEU A 20 15.37 -0.07 -9.44
CA LEU A 20 15.39 1.11 -8.56
C LEU A 20 16.47 0.99 -7.46
N SER A 21 16.94 2.09 -6.88
CA SER A 21 17.66 1.99 -5.60
C SER A 21 16.68 1.77 -4.44
N LEU A 22 17.16 1.26 -3.29
CA LEU A 22 16.31 1.09 -2.10
C LEU A 22 15.62 2.41 -1.70
N ASP A 23 16.34 3.53 -1.74
CA ASP A 23 15.76 4.86 -1.49
C ASP A 23 14.67 5.24 -2.47
N ALA A 24 14.88 5.00 -3.78
CA ALA A 24 13.89 5.27 -4.80
C ALA A 24 12.64 4.41 -4.60
N LEU A 25 12.82 3.13 -4.25
CA LEU A 25 11.74 2.19 -3.94
C LEU A 25 10.90 2.68 -2.75
N LEU A 26 11.55 3.15 -1.68
CA LEU A 26 10.87 3.66 -0.49
C LEU A 26 10.09 4.96 -0.77
N ARG A 27 10.63 5.83 -1.63
CA ARG A 27 9.92 7.04 -2.09
C ARG A 27 8.70 6.68 -2.94
N LEU A 28 8.87 5.76 -3.89
CA LEU A 28 7.80 5.26 -4.75
C LEU A 28 6.70 4.58 -3.92
N SER A 29 7.07 3.71 -2.97
CA SER A 29 6.10 3.01 -2.12
C SER A 29 5.32 3.98 -1.23
N ARG A 30 5.96 5.06 -0.75
CA ARG A 30 5.27 6.12 -0.01
C ARG A 30 4.27 6.86 -0.90
N TRP A 31 4.67 7.20 -2.13
CA TRP A 31 3.79 7.86 -3.09
C TRP A 31 2.60 6.97 -3.47
N ILE A 32 2.83 5.70 -3.78
CA ILE A 32 1.77 4.71 -4.05
C ILE A 32 0.83 4.59 -2.86
N GLY A 33 1.35 4.49 -1.63
CA GLY A 33 0.53 4.39 -0.43
C GLY A 33 -0.33 5.63 -0.18
N ASP A 34 0.21 6.83 -0.42
CA ASP A 34 -0.55 8.08 -0.31
C ASP A 34 -1.63 8.18 -1.38
N THR A 35 -1.33 7.83 -2.64
CA THR A 35 -2.30 7.80 -3.74
C THR A 35 -3.39 6.76 -3.51
N ALA A 36 -3.03 5.56 -3.04
CA ALA A 36 -4.02 4.53 -2.70
C ALA A 36 -4.96 4.98 -1.58
N TYR A 37 -4.43 5.67 -0.56
CA TYR A 37 -5.25 6.24 0.51
C TYR A 37 -6.23 7.30 0.01
N THR A 38 -5.87 8.13 -0.98
CA THR A 38 -6.80 9.15 -1.50
C THR A 38 -7.93 8.50 -2.29
N VAL A 39 -7.65 7.52 -3.15
CA VAL A 39 -8.65 6.92 -4.06
C VAL A 39 -9.49 5.80 -3.44
N ASP A 40 -8.98 5.05 -2.46
CA ASP A 40 -9.64 3.86 -1.93
C ASP A 40 -10.63 4.19 -0.79
N CYS A 41 -11.79 4.74 -1.16
CA CYS A 41 -12.85 5.07 -0.21
C CYS A 41 -13.39 3.84 0.54
N ARG A 42 -13.47 2.69 -0.13
CA ARG A 42 -14.02 1.46 0.45
C ARG A 42 -13.04 0.83 1.45
N GLY A 43 -11.76 0.71 1.10
CA GLY A 43 -10.75 0.19 2.00
C GLY A 43 -10.54 1.09 3.23
N LYS A 44 -10.65 2.42 3.07
CA LYS A 44 -10.66 3.35 4.22
C LYS A 44 -11.80 3.05 5.20
N ALA A 45 -13.01 2.81 4.69
CA ALA A 45 -14.17 2.48 5.52
C ALA A 45 -13.98 1.15 6.28
N VAL A 46 -13.43 0.13 5.60
CA VAL A 46 -13.11 -1.16 6.23
C VAL A 46 -12.04 -0.99 7.32
N ALA A 47 -10.97 -0.25 7.03
CA ALA A 47 -9.91 0.00 7.99
C ALA A 47 -10.43 0.77 9.22
N ALA A 48 -11.28 1.78 9.02
CA ALA A 48 -11.93 2.52 10.10
C ALA A 48 -12.84 1.60 10.96
N ALA A 49 -13.63 0.74 10.32
CA ALA A 49 -14.46 -0.24 11.03
C ALA A 49 -13.61 -1.18 11.89
N ASN A 50 -12.50 -1.70 11.36
CA ASN A 50 -11.58 -2.56 12.10
C ASN A 50 -10.98 -1.82 13.31
N LEU A 51 -10.56 -0.57 13.13
CA LEU A 51 -10.04 0.26 14.22
C LEU A 51 -11.09 0.54 15.29
N ARG A 52 -12.35 0.76 14.89
CA ARG A 52 -13.45 0.95 15.84
C ARG A 52 -13.75 -0.31 16.65
N VAL A 53 -13.65 -1.49 16.05
CA VAL A 53 -13.77 -2.77 16.77
C VAL A 53 -12.62 -2.96 17.77
N MET A 54 -11.39 -2.67 17.36
CA MET A 54 -10.20 -2.89 18.21
C MET A 54 -10.07 -1.88 19.35
N PHE A 55 -10.39 -0.61 19.09
CA PHE A 55 -10.07 0.50 20.00
C PHE A 55 -11.31 1.16 20.62
N GLY A 56 -12.52 0.87 20.11
CA GLY A 56 -13.78 1.39 20.63
C GLY A 56 -13.77 2.92 20.76
N THR A 57 -14.22 3.42 21.91
CA THR A 57 -14.34 4.85 22.24
C THR A 57 -13.01 5.55 22.50
N ARG A 58 -11.89 4.82 22.63
CA ARG A 58 -10.55 5.38 22.84
C ARG A 58 -9.94 5.96 21.55
N MET A 59 -10.57 5.69 20.40
CA MET A 59 -10.10 6.16 19.10
C MET A 59 -10.62 7.56 18.79
N THR A 60 -9.72 8.48 18.49
CA THR A 60 -10.08 9.80 17.97
C THR A 60 -10.08 9.79 16.43
N PRO A 61 -10.93 10.58 15.76
CA PRO A 61 -10.96 10.63 14.30
C PRO A 61 -9.62 11.03 13.66
N ALA A 62 -8.83 11.87 14.34
CA ALA A 62 -7.50 12.25 13.88
C ALA A 62 -6.50 11.08 13.94
N ARG A 63 -6.50 10.32 15.04
CA ARG A 63 -5.66 9.13 15.19
C ARG A 63 -6.05 8.03 14.21
N GLU A 64 -7.35 7.82 14.01
CA GLU A 64 -7.87 6.86 13.04
C GLU A 64 -7.33 7.16 11.64
N ARG A 65 -7.52 8.39 11.15
CA ARG A 65 -7.01 8.80 9.83
C ARG A 65 -5.50 8.63 9.69
N ALA A 66 -4.74 8.99 10.72
CA ALA A 66 -3.28 8.84 10.72
C ALA A 66 -2.87 7.36 10.66
N LEU A 67 -3.54 6.50 11.42
CA LEU A 67 -3.26 5.08 11.46
C LEU A 67 -3.64 4.38 10.15
N VAL A 68 -4.81 4.69 9.59
CA VAL A 68 -5.22 4.18 8.27
C VAL A 68 -4.21 4.62 7.21
N ARG A 69 -3.87 5.91 7.13
CA ARG A 69 -2.87 6.40 6.14
C ARG A 69 -1.52 5.69 6.31
N ARG A 70 -1.07 5.46 7.55
CA ARG A 70 0.17 4.73 7.83
C ARG A 70 0.08 3.26 7.41
N SER A 71 -1.07 2.61 7.58
CA SER A 71 -1.31 1.24 7.11
C SER A 71 -1.22 1.14 5.59
N TYR A 72 -1.79 2.09 4.84
CA TYR A 72 -1.65 2.13 3.38
C TYR A 72 -0.19 2.28 2.93
N ARG A 73 0.56 3.20 3.56
CA ARG A 73 2.00 3.36 3.29
C ARG A 73 2.79 2.10 3.62
N ASN A 74 2.45 1.42 4.71
CA ASN A 74 3.11 0.18 5.10
C ASN A 74 2.81 -0.95 4.11
N MET A 75 1.56 -1.11 3.71
CA MET A 75 1.15 -2.10 2.71
C MET A 75 1.87 -1.89 1.38
N ALA A 76 1.91 -0.64 0.88
CA ALA A 76 2.63 -0.32 -0.34
C ALA A 76 4.14 -0.63 -0.23
N ARG A 77 4.75 -0.38 0.94
CA ARG A 77 6.15 -0.73 1.21
C ARG A 77 6.39 -2.24 1.18
N VAL A 78 5.51 -3.02 1.82
CA VAL A 78 5.62 -4.49 1.84
C VAL A 78 5.49 -5.05 0.43
N LEU A 79 4.49 -4.62 -0.33
CA LEU A 79 4.29 -5.07 -1.71
C LEU A 79 5.48 -4.71 -2.60
N ALA A 80 5.95 -3.46 -2.53
CA ALA A 80 7.12 -3.02 -3.27
C ALA A 80 8.37 -3.83 -2.91
N ASN A 81 8.54 -4.16 -1.63
CA ASN A 81 9.66 -4.97 -1.15
C ASN A 81 9.59 -6.43 -1.63
N ILE A 82 8.38 -7.02 -1.74
CA ILE A 82 8.19 -8.35 -2.33
C ILE A 82 8.72 -8.36 -3.77
N PHE A 83 8.28 -7.42 -4.61
CA PHE A 83 8.75 -7.32 -5.99
C PHE A 83 10.26 -7.05 -6.09
N TRP A 84 10.79 -6.25 -5.17
CA TRP A 84 12.22 -5.98 -5.08
C TRP A 84 13.04 -7.24 -4.74
N MET A 85 12.64 -8.00 -3.72
CA MET A 85 13.31 -9.24 -3.33
C MET A 85 13.18 -10.35 -4.37
N SER A 86 12.07 -10.39 -5.12
CA SER A 86 11.89 -11.34 -6.23
C SER A 86 12.89 -11.14 -7.37
N ARG A 87 13.63 -10.01 -7.41
CA ARG A 87 14.76 -9.82 -8.33
C ARG A 87 15.85 -10.87 -8.14
N ASP A 88 16.12 -11.27 -6.90
CA ASP A 88 17.23 -12.17 -6.55
C ASP A 88 16.84 -13.66 -6.62
N THR A 89 15.57 -13.95 -6.95
CA THR A 89 15.02 -15.32 -6.99
C THR A 89 14.81 -15.84 -8.42
N LEU A 90 15.12 -15.05 -9.44
CA LEU A 90 14.99 -15.39 -10.87
C LEU A 90 16.35 -15.61 -11.52
#